data_AF-A0A2H0B5Q2-F1
#
_entry.id   AF-A0A2H0B5Q2-F1
#
_cell.length_a   1.000
_cell.length_b   1.000
_cell.length_c   1.000
_cell.angle_alpha   90.00
_cell.angle_beta   90.00
_cell.angle_gamma   90.00
#
_symmetry.space_group_name_H-M   'P 1'
#
loop_
_entity.id
_entity.type
_entity.pdbx_description
1 polymer ?
#
loop_
_entity_poly.entity_id
_entity_poly.type
_entity_poly.pdbx_seq_one_letter_code
_entity_poly.pdbx_strand_id
1 'polypeptide(L)'
;MKLSNFLLAIITFVVSLIFLPKLPAQIPMHWNVRGEVDNLVAKETGIWFIPAMILAISLLFGFLPMFDPKKDKYKLFKKEWDIMQTGIIGFLVYLQFITIYISLNPQTSILPLMFMGLGVLFVLIGNFLSKIRQNYFIGIKTPWALADEDNWNKTHRYGSWCFVIAGIIALAEAYFIWYAPIVILGSVLLTAFLPFVYSFLLFKKAESKMKLVYLGIGISFLIVTILRFATAEDTWLCDHGLWVKHGHPDNPAPLEECR
;
A
#
# COMPACT_ATOMS: atom_id res chain seq x y z
N MET A 1 3.05 -6.57 -24.18
CA MET A 1 2.41 -6.96 -22.91
C MET A 1 2.19 -8.47 -22.89
N LYS A 2 2.33 -9.14 -21.74
CA LYS A 2 2.11 -10.59 -21.66
C LYS A 2 0.63 -10.95 -21.79
N LEU A 3 0.36 -12.07 -22.47
CA LEU A 3 -0.98 -12.66 -22.58
C LEU A 3 -1.62 -12.92 -21.20
N SER A 4 -0.81 -13.27 -20.20
CA SER A 4 -1.25 -13.50 -18.82
C SER A 4 -2.04 -12.33 -18.22
N ASN A 5 -1.67 -11.09 -18.53
CA ASN A 5 -2.33 -9.90 -17.98
C ASN A 5 -3.76 -9.76 -18.55
N PHE A 6 -3.95 -10.09 -19.82
CA PHE A 6 -5.28 -10.11 -20.43
C PHE A 6 -6.16 -11.24 -19.89
N LEU A 7 -5.57 -12.42 -19.63
CA LEU A 7 -6.29 -13.51 -19.00
C LEU A 7 -6.77 -13.13 -17.59
N LEU A 8 -5.92 -12.47 -16.80
CA LEU A 8 -6.32 -11.94 -15.49
C LEU A 8 -7.46 -10.94 -15.58
N ALA A 9 -7.45 -10.04 -16.58
CA ALA A 9 -8.56 -9.13 -16.82
C ALA A 9 -9.85 -9.90 -17.17
N ILE A 10 -9.78 -10.85 -18.10
CA ILE A 10 -10.95 -11.66 -18.48
C ILE A 10 -11.54 -12.39 -17.27
N ILE A 11 -10.68 -12.96 -16.42
CA ILE A 11 -11.12 -13.63 -15.19
C ILE A 11 -11.92 -12.69 -14.30
N THR A 12 -11.50 -11.44 -14.11
CA THR A 12 -12.26 -10.50 -13.27
C THR A 12 -13.59 -10.11 -13.88
N PHE A 13 -13.69 -9.96 -15.20
CA PHE A 13 -14.99 -9.76 -15.88
C PHE A 13 -15.93 -10.95 -15.71
N VAL A 14 -15.41 -12.18 -15.89
CA VAL A 14 -16.20 -13.41 -15.74
C VAL A 14 -16.67 -13.58 -14.29
N VAL A 15 -15.78 -13.34 -13.31
CA VAL A 15 -16.13 -13.38 -11.89
C VAL A 15 -17.20 -12.34 -11.57
N SER A 16 -17.09 -11.11 -12.09
CA SER A 16 -18.13 -10.09 -11.91
C SER A 16 -19.49 -10.57 -12.45
N LEU A 17 -19.54 -11.16 -13.64
CA LEU A 17 -20.79 -11.71 -14.21
C LEU A 17 -21.41 -12.78 -13.32
N ILE A 18 -20.60 -13.71 -12.80
CA ILE A 18 -21.06 -14.82 -11.97
C ILE A 18 -21.62 -14.33 -10.62
N PHE A 19 -21.00 -13.32 -10.02
CA PHE A 19 -21.35 -12.85 -8.67
C PHE A 19 -22.34 -11.69 -8.63
N LEU A 20 -22.50 -10.92 -9.72
CA LEU A 20 -23.47 -9.83 -9.82
C LEU A 20 -24.89 -10.18 -9.29
N PRO A 21 -25.51 -11.33 -9.64
CA PRO A 21 -26.84 -11.67 -9.13
C PRO A 21 -26.86 -11.99 -7.62
N LYS A 22 -25.71 -12.37 -7.04
CA LYS A 22 -25.58 -12.77 -5.63
C LYS A 22 -25.27 -11.59 -4.71
N LEU A 23 -24.84 -10.45 -5.27
CA LEU A 23 -24.46 -9.29 -4.49
C LEU A 23 -25.68 -8.51 -3.98
N PRO A 24 -25.56 -7.88 -2.79
CA PRO A 24 -26.54 -6.92 -2.29
C PRO A 24 -26.70 -5.73 -3.26
N ALA A 25 -27.80 -4.98 -3.15
CA ALA A 25 -28.09 -3.85 -4.04
C ALA A 25 -26.97 -2.79 -4.04
N GLN A 26 -26.26 -2.64 -2.93
CA GLN A 26 -25.11 -1.75 -2.79
C GLN A 26 -23.90 -2.53 -2.26
N ILE A 27 -22.72 -2.19 -2.78
CA ILE A 27 -21.44 -2.77 -2.39
C ILE A 27 -20.45 -1.69 -1.94
N PRO A 28 -19.54 -1.99 -0.99
CA PRO A 28 -18.52 -1.07 -0.55
C PRO A 28 -17.48 -0.80 -1.65
N MET A 29 -17.14 0.47 -1.81
CA MET A 29 -16.11 0.93 -2.77
C MET A 29 -14.97 1.69 -2.10
N HIS A 30 -15.15 2.13 -0.86
CA HIS A 30 -14.12 2.78 -0.07
C HIS A 30 -14.28 2.42 1.41
N TRP A 31 -13.15 2.43 2.11
CA TRP A 31 -13.06 2.21 3.55
C TRP A 31 -12.16 3.28 4.16
N ASN A 32 -12.52 3.77 5.33
CA ASN A 32 -11.72 4.74 6.06
C ASN A 32 -10.48 4.07 6.70
N VAL A 33 -9.64 4.87 7.39
CA VAL A 33 -8.43 4.37 8.06
C VAL A 33 -8.69 3.35 9.17
N ARG A 34 -9.93 3.23 9.66
CA ARG A 34 -10.35 2.25 10.66
C ARG A 34 -10.91 0.98 10.03
N GLY A 35 -10.99 0.92 8.70
CA GLY A 35 -11.56 -0.21 7.97
C GLY A 35 -13.09 -0.21 7.92
N GLU A 36 -13.74 0.91 8.27
CA GLU A 36 -15.19 1.05 8.19
C GLU A 36 -15.59 1.53 6.78
N VAL A 37 -16.70 1.02 6.27
CA VAL A 37 -17.24 1.44 4.97
C VAL A 37 -17.76 2.87 5.07
N ASP A 38 -17.22 3.78 4.27
CA ASP A 38 -17.65 5.18 4.20
C ASP A 38 -18.22 5.55 2.81
N ASN A 39 -18.12 4.65 1.82
CA ASN A 39 -18.71 4.83 0.50
C ASN A 39 -19.32 3.52 -0.05
N LEU A 40 -20.60 3.56 -0.35
CA LEU A 40 -21.39 2.48 -0.95
C LEU A 40 -21.87 2.88 -2.34
N VAL A 41 -21.82 1.95 -3.29
CA VAL A 41 -22.24 2.17 -4.68
C VAL A 41 -23.15 1.04 -5.14
N ALA A 42 -24.07 1.33 -6.06
CA ALA A 42 -24.91 0.32 -6.70
C ALA A 42 -24.05 -0.82 -7.30
N LYS A 43 -24.46 -2.07 -7.10
CA LYS A 43 -23.67 -3.24 -7.54
C LYS A 43 -23.44 -3.27 -9.06
N GLU A 44 -24.37 -2.72 -9.83
CA GLU A 44 -24.35 -2.68 -11.29
C GLU A 44 -23.23 -1.78 -11.84
N THR A 45 -22.76 -0.82 -11.04
CA THR A 45 -21.64 0.07 -11.38
C THR A 45 -20.37 -0.33 -10.64
N GLY A 46 -20.45 -0.61 -9.35
CA GLY A 46 -19.27 -0.89 -8.51
C GLY A 46 -18.49 -2.12 -8.96
N ILE A 47 -19.18 -3.21 -9.34
CA ILE A 47 -18.52 -4.49 -9.64
C ILE A 47 -17.59 -4.45 -10.87
N TRP A 48 -17.79 -3.47 -11.76
CA TRP A 48 -17.01 -3.30 -12.98
C TRP A 48 -15.81 -2.40 -12.84
N PHE A 49 -15.71 -1.66 -11.72
CA PHE A 49 -14.66 -0.67 -11.53
C PHE A 49 -13.26 -1.29 -11.59
N ILE A 50 -13.00 -2.34 -10.80
CA ILE A 50 -11.69 -3.00 -10.79
C ILE A 50 -11.39 -3.73 -12.11
N PRO A 51 -12.31 -4.50 -12.73
CA PRO A 51 -12.09 -5.04 -14.07
C PRO A 51 -11.73 -3.97 -15.12
N ALA A 52 -12.45 -2.84 -15.14
CA ALA A 52 -12.15 -1.73 -16.04
C ALA A 52 -10.78 -1.09 -15.74
N MET A 53 -10.45 -0.91 -14.46
CA MET A 53 -9.16 -0.39 -14.02
C MET A 53 -8.00 -1.33 -14.40
N ILE A 54 -8.17 -2.65 -14.28
CA ILE A 54 -7.19 -3.64 -14.74
C ILE A 54 -6.96 -3.51 -16.24
N LEU A 55 -8.02 -3.39 -17.05
CA LEU A 55 -7.89 -3.20 -18.49
C LEU A 55 -7.15 -1.90 -18.81
N ALA A 56 -7.54 -0.80 -18.18
CA ALA A 56 -6.91 0.52 -18.36
C ALA A 56 -5.43 0.52 -17.99
N ILE A 57 -5.07 -0.04 -16.82
CA ILE A 57 -3.68 -0.13 -16.35
C ILE A 57 -2.86 -1.08 -17.23
N SER A 58 -3.45 -2.19 -17.68
CA SER A 58 -2.79 -3.10 -18.61
C SER A 58 -2.44 -2.37 -19.91
N LEU A 59 -3.41 -1.69 -20.53
CA LEU A 59 -3.16 -0.90 -21.73
C LEU A 59 -2.09 0.16 -21.48
N LEU A 60 -2.20 0.93 -20.40
CA LEU A 60 -1.22 1.94 -20.00
C LEU A 60 0.19 1.33 -19.93
N PHE A 61 0.37 0.24 -19.18
CA PHE A 61 1.67 -0.43 -19.03
C PHE A 61 2.20 -1.03 -20.33
N GLY A 62 1.33 -1.42 -21.25
CA GLY A 62 1.68 -1.86 -22.60
C GLY A 62 2.22 -0.72 -23.48
N PHE A 63 1.63 0.47 -23.38
CA PHE A 63 1.98 1.62 -24.21
C PHE A 63 3.09 2.51 -23.61
N LEU A 64 3.23 2.56 -22.28
CA LEU A 64 4.21 3.39 -21.58
C LEU A 64 5.65 3.30 -22.16
N PRO A 65 6.22 2.11 -22.41
CA PRO A 65 7.58 2.01 -22.95
C PRO A 65 7.73 2.62 -24.35
N MET A 66 6.65 2.74 -25.12
CA MET A 66 6.67 3.28 -26.48
C MET A 66 6.90 4.80 -26.50
N PHE A 67 6.46 5.48 -25.45
CA PHE A 67 6.59 6.93 -25.28
C PHE A 67 7.86 7.34 -24.52
N ASP A 68 8.65 6.38 -24.03
CA ASP A 68 9.85 6.69 -23.24
C ASP A 68 11.03 7.07 -24.16
N PRO A 69 11.68 8.23 -23.98
CA PRO A 69 12.90 8.57 -24.72
C PRO A 69 14.01 7.52 -24.56
N LYS A 70 14.03 6.77 -23.46
CA LYS A 70 14.96 5.68 -23.12
C LYS A 70 14.35 4.29 -23.36
N LYS A 71 13.40 4.16 -24.30
CA LYS A 71 12.70 2.89 -24.63
C LYS A 71 13.62 1.68 -24.85
N ASP A 72 14.82 1.87 -25.40
CA ASP A 72 15.76 0.75 -25.62
C ASP A 72 16.24 0.10 -24.32
N LYS A 73 16.30 0.85 -23.21
CA LYS A 73 16.67 0.31 -21.90
C LYS A 73 15.65 -0.72 -21.40
N TYR A 74 14.38 -0.68 -21.83
CA TYR A 74 13.37 -1.68 -21.45
C TYR A 74 13.72 -3.10 -21.88
N LYS A 75 14.54 -3.27 -22.92
CA LYS A 75 15.04 -4.59 -23.34
C LYS A 75 15.90 -5.24 -22.25
N LEU A 76 16.59 -4.44 -21.44
CA LEU A 76 17.52 -4.89 -20.39
C LEU A 76 16.81 -5.39 -19.12
N PHE A 77 15.56 -5.00 -18.90
CA PHE A 77 14.78 -5.35 -17.71
C PHE A 77 13.35 -5.81 -18.06
N LYS A 78 13.15 -6.32 -19.28
CA LYS A 78 11.82 -6.70 -19.78
C LYS A 78 11.14 -7.72 -18.87
N LYS A 79 11.89 -8.71 -18.39
CA LYS A 79 11.37 -9.76 -17.51
C LYS A 79 10.88 -9.16 -16.19
N GLU A 80 11.68 -8.29 -15.59
CA GLU A 80 11.39 -7.63 -14.32
C GLU A 80 10.19 -6.69 -14.48
N TRP A 81 10.13 -5.96 -15.59
CA TRP A 81 8.97 -5.12 -15.93
C TRP A 81 7.69 -5.95 -16.06
N ASP A 82 7.72 -7.05 -16.81
CA ASP A 82 6.59 -7.94 -16.96
C ASP A 82 6.12 -8.51 -15.60
N ILE A 83 7.06 -8.88 -14.71
CA ILE A 83 6.74 -9.38 -13.36
C ILE A 83 6.08 -8.29 -12.52
N MET A 84 6.60 -7.06 -12.53
CA MET A 84 6.00 -5.94 -11.80
C MET A 84 4.58 -5.63 -12.29
N GLN A 85 4.37 -5.63 -13.62
CA GLN A 85 3.03 -5.46 -14.18
C GLN A 85 2.06 -6.54 -13.70
N THR A 86 2.46 -7.81 -13.81
CA THR A 86 1.63 -8.93 -13.37
C THR A 86 1.39 -8.90 -11.87
N GLY A 87 2.35 -8.46 -11.05
CA GLY A 87 2.19 -8.28 -9.61
C GLY A 87 1.14 -7.20 -9.27
N ILE A 88 1.21 -6.04 -9.93
CA ILE A 88 0.22 -4.96 -9.75
C ILE A 88 -1.17 -5.42 -10.19
N ILE A 89 -1.28 -6.07 -11.35
CA ILE A 89 -2.55 -6.60 -11.84
C ILE A 89 -3.08 -7.70 -10.91
N GLY A 90 -2.22 -8.59 -10.42
CA GLY A 90 -2.57 -9.62 -9.46
C GLY A 90 -3.12 -9.04 -8.15
N PHE A 91 -2.54 -7.94 -7.66
CA PHE A 91 -3.08 -7.20 -6.52
C PHE A 91 -4.47 -6.62 -6.81
N LEU A 92 -4.71 -6.06 -8.00
CA LEU A 92 -6.04 -5.57 -8.36
C LEU A 92 -7.07 -6.71 -8.48
N VAL A 93 -6.67 -7.85 -9.06
CA VAL A 93 -7.50 -9.06 -9.09
C VAL A 93 -7.86 -9.49 -7.67
N TYR A 94 -6.87 -9.50 -6.77
CA TYR A 94 -7.06 -9.79 -5.35
C TYR A 94 -8.06 -8.83 -4.69
N LEU A 95 -7.95 -7.52 -4.95
CA LEU A 95 -8.92 -6.53 -4.46
C LEU A 95 -10.34 -6.81 -4.98
N GLN A 96 -10.52 -7.21 -6.24
CA GLN A 96 -11.84 -7.58 -6.77
C GLN A 96 -12.45 -8.73 -5.97
N PHE A 97 -11.67 -9.78 -5.69
CA PHE A 97 -12.15 -10.92 -4.91
C PHE A 97 -12.51 -10.52 -3.48
N ILE A 98 -11.70 -9.69 -2.82
CA ILE A 98 -12.01 -9.21 -1.47
C ILE A 98 -13.27 -8.36 -1.46
N THR A 99 -13.43 -7.42 -2.40
CA THR A 99 -14.64 -6.58 -2.47
C THR A 99 -15.89 -7.43 -2.60
N ILE A 100 -15.88 -8.44 -3.48
CA ILE A 100 -16.99 -9.40 -3.61
C ILE A 100 -17.18 -10.19 -2.31
N TYR A 101 -16.10 -10.69 -1.71
CA TYR A 101 -16.16 -11.49 -0.48
C TYR A 101 -16.76 -10.71 0.69
N ILE A 102 -16.33 -9.46 0.92
CA ILE A 102 -16.83 -8.59 1.98
C ILE A 102 -18.26 -8.16 1.70
N SER A 103 -18.62 -7.92 0.44
CA SER A 103 -20.01 -7.62 0.07
C SER A 103 -20.96 -8.76 0.44
N LEU A 104 -20.49 -10.01 0.40
CA LEU A 104 -21.24 -11.19 0.81
C LEU A 104 -21.11 -11.49 2.32
N ASN A 105 -20.05 -11.00 2.96
CA ASN A 105 -19.75 -11.23 4.38
C ASN A 105 -19.41 -9.91 5.10
N PRO A 106 -20.40 -9.02 5.33
CA PRO A 106 -20.15 -7.66 5.82
C PRO A 106 -19.50 -7.58 7.20
N GLN A 107 -19.57 -8.67 7.97
CA GLN A 107 -18.93 -8.77 9.30
C GLN A 107 -17.41 -8.98 9.23
N THR A 108 -16.85 -9.24 8.04
CA THR A 108 -15.40 -9.44 7.89
C THR A 108 -14.66 -8.10 7.87
N SER A 109 -13.63 -7.98 8.71
CA SER A 109 -12.73 -6.82 8.66
C SER A 109 -11.89 -6.80 7.38
N ILE A 110 -11.90 -5.67 6.67
CA ILE A 110 -11.10 -5.43 5.46
C ILE A 110 -9.61 -5.30 5.77
N LEU A 111 -9.23 -4.75 6.94
CA LEU A 111 -7.86 -4.30 7.19
C LEU A 111 -6.82 -5.43 7.09
N PRO A 112 -7.01 -6.60 7.72
CA PRO A 112 -6.03 -7.70 7.59
C PRO A 112 -5.88 -8.17 6.15
N LEU A 113 -6.97 -8.24 5.39
CA LEU A 113 -6.96 -8.63 3.98
C LEU A 113 -6.23 -7.58 3.13
N MET A 114 -6.53 -6.31 3.31
CA MET A 114 -5.85 -5.21 2.61
C MET A 114 -4.35 -5.22 2.88
N PHE A 115 -3.95 -5.35 4.16
CA PHE A 115 -2.53 -5.36 4.55
C PHE A 115 -1.79 -6.60 4.05
N MET A 116 -2.46 -7.75 4.00
CA MET A 116 -1.90 -8.95 3.39
C MET A 116 -1.57 -8.73 1.91
N GLY A 117 -2.54 -8.24 1.13
CA GLY A 117 -2.33 -7.96 -0.30
C GLY A 117 -1.26 -6.89 -0.55
N LEU A 118 -1.31 -5.79 0.21
CA LEU A 118 -0.35 -4.69 0.09
C LEU A 118 1.07 -5.15 0.47
N GLY A 119 1.19 -5.95 1.53
CA GLY A 119 2.46 -6.51 2.00
C GLY A 119 3.12 -7.39 0.94
N VAL A 120 2.37 -8.32 0.35
CA VAL A 120 2.87 -9.15 -0.76
C VAL A 120 3.29 -8.28 -1.95
N LEU A 121 2.49 -7.29 -2.32
CA LEU A 121 2.80 -6.39 -3.44
C LEU A 121 4.10 -5.60 -3.18
N PHE A 122 4.28 -5.08 -1.97
CA PHE A 122 5.47 -4.29 -1.61
C PHE A 122 6.73 -5.14 -1.58
N VAL A 123 6.67 -6.37 -1.04
CA VAL A 123 7.77 -7.33 -1.12
C VAL A 123 8.11 -7.64 -2.58
N LEU A 124 7.10 -7.85 -3.44
CA LEU A 124 7.33 -8.07 -4.87
C LEU A 124 8.01 -6.87 -5.52
N ILE A 125 7.48 -5.66 -5.35
CA ILE A 125 8.06 -4.44 -5.92
C ILE A 125 9.50 -4.28 -5.45
N GLY A 126 9.77 -4.39 -4.15
CA GLY A 126 11.12 -4.22 -3.62
C GLY A 126 12.12 -5.24 -4.16
N ASN A 127 11.71 -6.49 -4.40
CA ASN A 127 12.59 -7.50 -5.00
C ASN A 127 13.01 -7.23 -6.45
N PHE A 128 12.25 -6.42 -7.18
CA PHE A 128 12.51 -6.11 -8.60
C PHE A 128 12.93 -4.66 -8.84
N LEU A 129 12.69 -3.75 -7.90
CA LEU A 129 12.95 -2.31 -8.07
C LEU A 129 14.42 -2.02 -8.41
N SER A 130 15.38 -2.70 -7.75
CA SER A 130 16.83 -2.55 -7.98
C SER A 130 17.29 -2.97 -9.38
N LYS A 131 16.47 -3.75 -10.10
CA LYS A 131 16.80 -4.28 -11.43
C LYS A 131 16.27 -3.40 -12.56
N ILE A 132 15.39 -2.45 -12.24
CA ILE A 132 14.83 -1.52 -13.21
C ILE A 132 15.92 -0.57 -13.69
N ARG A 133 16.05 -0.43 -15.01
CA ARG A 133 17.00 0.51 -15.62
C ARG A 133 16.38 1.89 -15.78
N GLN A 134 17.24 2.89 -15.88
CA GLN A 134 16.86 4.29 -15.99
C GLN A 134 15.85 4.53 -17.11
N ASN A 135 14.70 5.10 -16.75
CA ASN A 135 13.57 5.37 -17.63
C ASN A 135 12.74 6.53 -17.02
N TYR A 136 11.81 7.11 -17.77
CA TYR A 136 11.03 8.27 -17.35
C TYR A 136 9.67 7.92 -16.72
N PHE A 137 9.26 6.65 -16.73
CA PHE A 137 7.91 6.27 -16.29
C PHE A 137 7.85 5.48 -14.98
N ILE A 138 8.80 4.57 -14.74
CA ILE A 138 8.77 3.54 -13.71
C ILE A 138 9.94 3.73 -12.74
N GLY A 139 9.65 3.63 -11.44
CA GLY A 139 10.65 3.67 -10.38
C GLY A 139 10.71 5.01 -9.64
N ILE A 140 11.83 5.27 -8.99
CA ILE A 140 12.07 6.47 -8.16
C ILE A 140 12.70 7.56 -9.06
N LYS A 141 11.85 8.48 -9.54
CA LYS A 141 12.17 9.41 -10.62
C LYS A 141 12.55 10.80 -10.12
N THR A 142 13.61 10.88 -9.34
CA THR A 142 14.17 12.17 -8.96
C THR A 142 14.96 12.79 -10.12
N PRO A 143 15.06 14.13 -10.24
CA PRO A 143 15.81 14.76 -11.33
C PRO A 143 17.26 14.26 -11.43
N TRP A 144 17.90 14.05 -10.28
CA TRP A 144 19.26 13.54 -10.19
C TRP A 144 19.39 12.04 -10.50
N ALA A 145 18.41 11.20 -10.17
CA ALA A 145 18.42 9.80 -10.62
C ALA A 145 18.15 9.68 -12.13
N LEU A 146 17.39 10.58 -12.73
CA LEU A 146 17.14 10.60 -14.18
C LEU A 146 18.36 11.08 -14.99
N ALA A 147 19.21 11.90 -14.39
CA ALA A 147 20.43 12.43 -14.99
C ALA A 147 21.65 11.50 -14.84
N ASP A 148 21.70 10.68 -13.79
CA ASP A 148 22.87 9.87 -13.43
C ASP A 148 22.48 8.41 -13.17
N GLU A 149 23.12 7.48 -13.90
CA GLU A 149 22.82 6.05 -13.83
C GLU A 149 23.32 5.38 -12.53
N ASP A 150 24.40 5.88 -11.93
CA ASP A 150 24.87 5.42 -10.63
C ASP A 150 23.92 5.86 -9.51
N ASN A 151 23.44 7.11 -9.56
CA ASN A 151 22.41 7.59 -8.64
C ASN A 151 21.13 6.76 -8.79
N TRP A 152 20.70 6.48 -10.03
CA TRP A 152 19.56 5.60 -10.31
C TRP A 152 19.73 4.24 -9.65
N ASN A 153 20.82 3.53 -9.94
CA ASN A 153 21.05 2.16 -9.47
C ASN A 153 21.12 2.09 -7.94
N LYS A 154 21.86 3.01 -7.29
CA LYS A 154 21.96 3.06 -5.83
C LYS A 154 20.62 3.39 -5.18
N THR A 155 19.89 4.39 -5.72
CA THR A 155 18.58 4.79 -5.20
C THR A 155 17.56 3.66 -5.28
N HIS A 156 17.51 2.94 -6.40
CA HIS A 156 16.59 1.83 -6.59
C HIS A 156 16.96 0.62 -5.74
N ARG A 157 18.27 0.36 -5.54
CA ARG A 157 18.73 -0.65 -4.58
C ARG A 157 18.36 -0.30 -3.15
N TYR A 158 18.51 0.94 -2.74
CA TYR A 158 18.10 1.38 -1.41
C TYR A 158 16.57 1.32 -1.25
N GLY A 159 15.81 1.81 -2.24
CA GLY A 159 14.35 1.72 -2.26
C GLY A 159 13.84 0.27 -2.23
N SER A 160 14.57 -0.67 -2.84
CA SER A 160 14.23 -2.10 -2.80
C SER A 160 14.11 -2.61 -1.37
N TRP A 161 15.06 -2.24 -0.50
CA TRP A 161 15.03 -2.58 0.91
C TRP A 161 13.87 -1.90 1.63
N CYS A 162 13.63 -0.60 1.37
CA CYS A 162 12.50 0.11 1.97
C CYS A 162 11.16 -0.57 1.65
N PHE A 163 10.92 -0.93 0.38
CA PHE A 163 9.71 -1.63 -0.04
C PHE A 163 9.57 -3.02 0.58
N VAL A 164 10.65 -3.81 0.62
CA VAL A 164 10.62 -5.14 1.27
C VAL A 164 10.31 -5.01 2.76
N ILE A 165 10.96 -4.09 3.46
CA ILE A 165 10.75 -3.88 4.91
C ILE A 165 9.30 -3.44 5.17
N ALA A 166 8.79 -2.45 4.43
CA ALA A 166 7.40 -2.01 4.58
C ALA A 166 6.40 -3.12 4.24
N GLY A 167 6.70 -3.96 3.25
CA GLY A 167 5.90 -5.14 2.94
C GLY A 167 5.87 -6.15 4.06
N ILE A 168 7.01 -6.44 4.70
CA ILE A 168 7.10 -7.32 5.87
C ILE A 168 6.33 -6.74 7.07
N ILE A 169 6.44 -5.43 7.32
CA ILE A 169 5.67 -4.75 8.36
C ILE A 169 4.17 -4.91 8.09
N ALA A 170 3.72 -4.69 6.85
CA ALA A 170 2.31 -4.88 6.49
C ALA A 170 1.82 -6.33 6.66
N LEU A 171 2.66 -7.32 6.33
CA LEU A 171 2.32 -8.74 6.56
C LEU A 171 2.26 -9.08 8.06
N ALA A 172 3.16 -8.52 8.87
CA ALA A 172 3.12 -8.70 10.31
C ALA A 172 1.85 -8.10 10.91
N GLU A 173 1.50 -6.87 10.52
CA GLU A 173 0.26 -6.21 10.94
C GLU A 173 -1.00 -6.99 10.53
N ALA A 174 -1.00 -7.61 9.34
CA ALA A 174 -2.09 -8.46 8.89
C ALA A 174 -2.28 -9.71 9.79
N TYR A 175 -1.20 -10.27 10.33
CA TYR A 175 -1.24 -11.48 11.15
C TYR A 175 -1.50 -11.19 12.62
N PHE A 176 -0.85 -10.17 13.18
CA PHE A 176 -0.95 -9.83 14.60
C PHE A 176 -2.11 -8.89 14.92
N ILE A 177 -2.78 -8.34 13.89
CA ILE A 177 -3.99 -7.52 14.00
C ILE A 177 -3.79 -6.37 15.00
N TRP A 178 -2.64 -5.69 14.91
CA TRP A 178 -2.30 -4.60 15.84
C TRP A 178 -3.12 -3.33 15.63
N TYR A 179 -4.03 -3.31 14.64
CA TYR A 179 -4.88 -2.18 14.26
C TYR A 179 -4.14 -0.84 14.38
N ALA A 180 -2.93 -0.79 13.82
CA ALA A 180 -2.11 0.41 13.87
C ALA A 180 -2.02 1.06 12.47
N PRO A 181 -3.09 1.73 11.98
CA PRO A 181 -3.05 2.50 10.73
C PRO A 181 -1.87 3.45 10.65
N ILE A 182 -1.41 3.98 11.79
CA ILE A 182 -0.25 4.87 11.88
C ILE A 182 1.07 4.18 11.51
N VAL A 183 1.23 2.88 11.85
CA VAL A 183 2.42 2.09 11.50
C VAL A 183 2.46 1.85 10.01
N ILE A 184 1.33 1.46 9.41
CA ILE A 184 1.22 1.25 7.97
C ILE A 184 1.43 2.56 7.21
N LEU A 185 0.69 3.61 7.55
CA LEU A 185 0.82 4.90 6.90
C LEU A 185 2.25 5.45 7.02
N GLY A 186 2.85 5.34 8.22
CA GLY A 186 4.24 5.68 8.45
C GLY A 186 5.20 4.87 7.58
N SER A 187 5.02 3.56 7.47
CA SER A 187 5.86 2.69 6.65
C SER A 187 5.77 3.02 5.15
N VAL A 188 4.57 3.32 4.64
CA VAL A 188 4.33 3.71 3.24
C VAL A 188 4.99 5.05 2.96
N LEU A 189 4.78 6.04 3.83
CA LEU A 189 5.38 7.37 3.70
C LEU A 189 6.91 7.30 3.75
N LEU A 190 7.48 6.56 4.69
CA LEU A 190 8.92 6.35 4.79
C LEU A 190 9.48 5.64 3.56
N THR A 191 8.75 4.67 3.00
CA THR A 191 9.17 3.96 1.78
C THR A 191 9.27 4.88 0.56
N ALA A 192 8.43 5.90 0.47
CA ALA A 192 8.53 6.92 -0.57
C ALA A 192 9.59 7.99 -0.24
N PHE A 193 9.65 8.44 1.02
CA PHE A 193 10.49 9.54 1.46
C PHE A 193 11.98 9.18 1.54
N LEU A 194 12.31 8.03 2.12
CA LEU A 194 13.70 7.64 2.35
C LEU A 194 14.52 7.52 1.05
N PRO A 195 14.03 6.87 -0.03
CA PRO A 195 14.79 6.79 -1.27
C PRO A 195 14.94 8.14 -1.96
N PHE A 196 13.94 9.04 -1.83
CA PHE A 196 14.04 10.41 -2.32
C PHE A 196 15.20 11.16 -1.64
N VAL A 197 15.25 11.13 -0.30
CA VAL A 197 16.33 11.77 0.48
C VAL A 197 17.69 11.16 0.15
N TYR A 198 17.75 9.83 0.09
CA TYR A 198 18.99 9.12 -0.26
C TYR A 198 19.51 9.55 -1.65
N SER A 199 18.62 9.60 -2.63
CA SER A 199 18.92 10.04 -3.99
C SER A 199 19.46 11.48 -4.03
N PHE A 200 18.86 12.38 -3.24
CA PHE A 200 19.32 13.78 -3.13
C PHE A 200 20.70 13.89 -2.47
N LEU A 201 20.96 13.10 -1.42
CA LEU A 201 22.27 13.09 -0.75
C LEU A 201 23.36 12.50 -1.62
N LEU A 202 23.06 11.49 -2.46
CA LEU A 202 23.98 11.01 -3.48
C LEU A 202 24.35 12.13 -4.47
N PHE A 203 23.37 12.89 -4.94
CA PHE A 203 23.61 14.04 -5.82
C PHE A 203 24.50 15.10 -5.17
N LYS A 204 24.30 15.38 -3.87
CA LYS A 204 25.14 16.29 -3.10
C LYS A 204 26.47 15.69 -2.63
N LYS A 205 26.79 14.46 -3.03
CA LYS A 205 27.99 13.71 -2.59
C LYS A 205 28.13 13.68 -1.06
N ALA A 206 26.99 13.59 -0.35
CA ALA A 206 26.87 13.69 1.09
C ALA A 206 26.14 12.48 1.70
N GLU A 207 26.34 11.29 1.11
CA GLU A 207 25.67 10.03 1.52
C GLU A 207 25.86 9.70 3.01
N SER A 208 27.01 10.07 3.60
CA SER A 208 27.29 9.89 5.03
C SER A 208 26.27 10.57 5.96
N LYS A 209 25.59 11.62 5.48
CA LYS A 209 24.54 12.33 6.23
C LYS A 209 23.26 11.51 6.43
N MET A 210 23.10 10.38 5.74
CA MET A 210 21.98 9.45 6.00
C MET A 210 21.94 8.98 7.46
N LYS A 211 23.09 8.89 8.14
CA LYS A 211 23.14 8.58 9.58
C LYS A 211 22.33 9.55 10.43
N LEU A 212 22.33 10.84 10.06
CA LEU A 212 21.55 11.87 10.75
C LEU A 212 20.05 11.70 10.49
N VAL A 213 19.67 11.30 9.27
CA VAL A 213 18.28 11.00 8.91
C VAL A 213 17.77 9.83 9.74
N TYR A 214 18.54 8.74 9.84
CA TYR A 214 18.18 7.59 10.68
C TYR A 214 18.12 7.95 12.16
N LEU A 215 19.07 8.76 12.65
CA LEU A 215 19.04 9.26 14.02
C LEU A 215 17.77 10.07 14.28
N GLY A 216 17.39 10.97 13.36
CA GLY A 216 16.16 11.75 13.46
C GLY A 216 14.91 10.87 13.52
N ILE A 217 14.80 9.88 12.63
CA ILE A 217 13.67 8.93 12.64
C ILE A 217 13.64 8.12 13.94
N GLY A 218 14.80 7.64 14.41
CA GLY A 218 14.90 6.90 15.65
C GLY A 218 14.49 7.73 16.86
N ILE A 219 14.90 9.01 16.91
CA ILE A 219 14.47 9.96 17.95
C ILE A 219 12.96 10.20 17.86
N SER A 220 12.41 10.45 16.67
CA SER A 220 10.96 10.63 16.50
C SER A 220 10.18 9.40 16.94
N PHE A 221 10.63 8.21 16.58
CA PHE A 221 10.00 6.95 17.00
C PHE A 221 10.07 6.78 18.52
N LEU A 222 11.22 7.06 19.13
CA LEU A 222 11.39 7.02 20.58
C LEU A 222 10.48 8.03 21.28
N ILE A 223 10.40 9.27 20.79
CA ILE A 223 9.51 10.31 21.33
C ILE A 223 8.05 9.86 21.23
N VAL A 224 7.60 9.38 20.07
CA VAL A 224 6.23 8.89 19.90
C VAL A 224 5.95 7.71 20.83
N THR A 225 6.90 6.80 21.00
CA THR A 225 6.77 5.65 21.91
C THR A 225 6.68 6.11 23.36
N ILE A 226 7.59 6.99 23.79
CA ILE A 226 7.57 7.56 25.15
C ILE A 226 6.28 8.31 25.39
N LEU A 227 5.86 9.18 24.47
CA LEU A 227 4.59 9.91 24.57
C LEU A 227 3.44 8.92 24.71
N ARG A 228 3.38 7.87 23.87
CA ARG A 228 2.33 6.84 23.96
C ARG A 228 2.30 6.10 25.31
N PHE A 229 3.45 5.84 25.93
CA PHE A 229 3.51 5.17 27.23
C PHE A 229 3.38 6.14 28.42
N ALA A 230 3.73 7.42 28.24
CA ALA A 230 3.65 8.46 29.26
C ALA A 230 2.26 9.11 29.30
N THR A 231 1.58 9.22 28.16
CA THR A 231 0.16 9.52 28.10
C THR A 231 -0.58 8.20 28.25
N ALA A 232 -0.84 7.78 29.49
CA ALA A 232 -1.90 6.81 29.69
C ALA A 232 -3.18 7.43 29.11
N GLU A 233 -3.86 6.71 28.21
CA GLU A 233 -5.20 7.09 27.77
C GLU A 233 -6.15 6.85 28.96
N ASP A 234 -6.06 7.73 29.95
CA ASP A 234 -6.79 7.76 31.21
C ASP A 234 -8.22 8.23 30.92
N THR A 235 -8.96 7.38 30.21
CA THR A 235 -10.28 7.69 29.65
C THR A 235 -11.26 6.56 29.96
N TRP A 236 -12.55 6.87 29.86
CA TRP A 236 -13.61 5.88 29.97
C TRP A 236 -13.98 5.41 28.57
N LEU A 237 -13.92 4.09 28.34
CA LEU A 237 -14.36 3.48 27.09
C LEU A 237 -15.78 2.95 27.26
N CYS A 238 -16.62 3.12 26.24
CA CYS A 238 -17.96 2.54 26.22
C CYS A 238 -17.89 1.13 25.62
N ASP A 239 -18.16 0.11 26.43
CA ASP A 239 -18.16 -1.29 26.01
C ASP A 239 -19.49 -1.93 26.44
N HIS A 240 -20.25 -2.45 25.47
CA HIS A 240 -21.55 -3.08 25.70
C HIS A 240 -22.54 -2.29 26.59
N GLY A 241 -22.58 -0.95 26.44
CA GLY A 241 -23.49 -0.09 27.21
C GLY A 241 -22.99 0.25 28.63
N LEU A 242 -21.76 -0.14 28.98
CA LEU A 242 -21.13 0.15 30.26
C LEU A 242 -19.83 0.94 30.06
N TRP A 243 -19.59 1.93 30.93
CA TRP A 243 -18.31 2.62 30.99
C TRP A 243 -17.26 1.72 31.62
N VAL A 244 -16.30 1.27 30.82
CA VAL A 244 -15.14 0.48 31.24
C VAL A 244 -13.95 1.40 31.43
N LYS A 245 -13.27 1.25 32.56
CA LYS A 245 -12.09 2.03 32.91
C LYS A 245 -10.92 1.63 32.01
N HIS A 246 -10.39 2.57 31.22
CA HIS A 246 -9.15 2.37 30.46
C HIS A 246 -8.04 3.20 31.11
N GLY A 247 -6.99 2.55 31.60
CA GLY A 247 -5.94 3.23 32.39
C GLY A 247 -6.38 3.66 33.79
N HIS A 248 -5.96 4.84 34.23
CA HIS A 248 -6.28 5.50 35.49
C HIS A 248 -6.95 6.88 35.26
N PRO A 249 -8.17 6.94 34.70
CA PRO A 249 -8.93 8.19 34.60
C PRO A 249 -9.05 8.88 35.97
N ASP A 250 -8.46 10.06 36.08
CA ASP A 250 -8.63 10.97 37.22
C ASP A 250 -10.04 11.57 37.25
N ASN A 251 -10.71 11.62 36.10
CA ASN A 251 -12.09 12.10 35.97
C ASN A 251 -13.10 10.99 36.32
N PRO A 252 -14.21 11.32 37.01
CA PRO A 252 -15.29 10.37 37.26
C PRO A 252 -15.92 9.88 35.95
N ALA A 253 -16.55 8.70 35.98
CA ALA A 253 -17.24 8.14 34.82
C ALA A 253 -18.27 9.13 34.26
N PRO A 254 -18.42 9.24 32.93
CA PRO A 254 -19.45 10.08 32.33
C PRO A 254 -20.83 9.68 32.86
N LEU A 255 -21.65 10.67 33.21
CA LEU A 255 -23.01 10.47 33.73
C LEU A 255 -24.03 10.14 32.63
N GLU A 256 -23.66 10.37 31.37
CA GLU A 256 -24.50 10.02 30.21
C GLU A 256 -24.47 8.50 29.97
N GLU A 257 -25.61 7.95 29.54
CA GLU A 257 -25.70 6.54 29.16
C GLU A 257 -24.73 6.24 28.01
N CYS A 258 -23.86 5.26 28.24
CA CYS A 258 -22.95 4.72 27.23
C CYS A 258 -23.79 4.05 26.13
N ARG A 259 -23.74 4.62 24.93
CA ARG A 259 -24.45 4.15 23.73
C ARG A 259 -23.45 3.65 22.68
#